data_AF-A0A482VEH8-F1
#
_entry.id   AF-A0A482VEH8-F1
#
_cell.length_a   1.000
_cell.length_b   1.000
_cell.length_c   1.000
_cell.angle_alpha   90.00
_cell.angle_beta   90.00
_cell.angle_gamma   90.00
#
_symmetry.space_group_name_H-M   'P 1'
#
loop_
_entity.id
_entity.type
_entity.pdbx_description
1 polymer ?
#
loop_
_entity_poly.entity_id
_entity_poly.type
_entity_poly.pdbx_seq_one_letter_code
_entity_poly.pdbx_strand_id
1 'polypeptide(L)'
;MFTGTVRIKLCEAQGLRPTDCSKRHNMTFGKTDDQLMDPYVTIDVDDTHLAQSTTRQKTLDPVWNEYFEHGVVDAKTLTLTVFHDAAIPPDVFVANCSIPLEDLQDHDKDFWFSNTFLP
;
A
#
# COMPACT_ATOMS: atom_id res chain seq x y z
N MET A 1 12.73 6.88 17.30
CA MET A 1 11.39 6.84 17.94
C MET A 1 10.77 8.22 17.85
N PHE A 2 9.54 8.31 17.38
CA PHE A 2 8.81 9.53 17.07
C PHE A 2 7.51 9.59 17.87
N THR A 3 7.26 10.73 18.53
CA THR A 3 5.98 11.02 19.19
C THR A 3 5.48 12.35 18.64
N GLY A 4 4.26 12.36 18.12
CA GLY A 4 3.71 13.53 17.43
C GLY A 4 2.58 13.15 16.49
N THR A 5 2.40 13.95 15.45
CA THR A 5 1.36 13.70 14.44
C THR A 5 2.01 13.25 13.13
N VAL A 6 1.56 12.10 12.61
CA VAL A 6 1.90 11.63 11.27
C VAL A 6 0.82 12.12 10.30
N ARG A 7 1.24 12.82 9.26
CA ARG A 7 0.39 13.30 8.16
C ARG A 7 0.78 12.62 6.88
N ILE A 8 -0.18 11.99 6.21
CA ILE A 8 0.06 11.20 4.99
C ILE A 8 -0.87 11.71 3.91
N LYS A 9 -0.30 12.01 2.74
CA LYS A 9 -1.05 12.17 1.50
C LYS A 9 -0.78 10.96 0.61
N LEU A 10 -1.75 10.08 0.48
CA LEU A 10 -1.69 8.94 -0.41
C LEU A 10 -2.12 9.38 -1.82
N CYS A 11 -1.16 9.51 -2.73
CA CYS A 11 -1.41 10.00 -4.08
C CYS A 11 -1.86 8.88 -5.03
N GLU A 12 -0.94 8.05 -5.50
CA GLU A 12 -1.18 7.02 -6.51
C GLU A 12 -0.14 5.89 -6.42
N ALA A 13 -0.44 4.77 -7.08
CA ALA A 13 0.53 3.74 -7.42
C ALA A 13 0.47 3.48 -8.93
N GLN A 14 1.57 2.99 -9.50
CA GLN A 14 1.67 2.72 -10.92
C GLN A 14 2.26 1.33 -11.16
N GLY A 15 1.75 0.62 -12.15
CA GLY A 15 2.27 -0.67 -12.59
C GLY A 15 2.17 -1.77 -11.54
N LEU A 16 1.09 -1.80 -10.76
CA LEU A 16 0.85 -2.89 -9.80
C LEU A 16 0.80 -4.23 -10.55
N ARG A 17 1.43 -5.25 -9.96
CA ARG A 17 1.49 -6.60 -10.55
C ARG A 17 0.81 -7.59 -9.62
N PRO A 18 -0.11 -8.43 -10.12
CA PRO A 18 -0.66 -9.52 -9.34
C PRO A 18 0.44 -10.49 -8.86
N THR A 19 0.42 -10.80 -7.57
CA THR A 19 1.34 -11.74 -6.94
C THR A 19 1.08 -13.17 -7.40
N ASP A 20 2.11 -14.03 -7.40
CA ASP A 20 1.99 -15.42 -7.89
C ASP A 20 0.90 -16.26 -7.17
N CYS A 21 0.51 -15.90 -5.95
CA CYS A 21 -0.60 -16.53 -5.25
C CYS A 21 -1.97 -16.27 -5.91
N SER A 22 -2.18 -15.08 -6.49
CA SER A 22 -3.40 -14.73 -7.25
C SER A 22 -3.54 -15.63 -8.49
N LYS A 23 -2.41 -16.03 -9.09
CA LYS A 23 -2.36 -16.86 -10.30
C LYS A 23 -2.90 -18.28 -10.11
N ARG A 24 -2.99 -18.79 -8.87
CA ARG A 24 -3.37 -20.19 -8.59
C ARG A 24 -4.88 -20.43 -8.46
N HIS A 25 -5.67 -19.40 -8.14
CA HIS A 25 -7.12 -19.55 -8.00
C HIS A 25 -7.91 -19.20 -9.28
N ASN A 26 -7.27 -18.56 -10.27
CA ASN A 26 -7.90 -18.19 -11.53
C ASN A 26 -7.46 -19.14 -12.67
N MET A 27 -8.12 -20.30 -12.76
CA MET A 27 -7.96 -21.25 -13.88
C MET A 27 -8.60 -20.74 -15.19
N THR A 28 -8.18 -19.58 -15.69
CA THR A 28 -8.58 -19.09 -17.01
C THR A 28 -7.37 -18.75 -17.88
N PHE A 29 -7.30 -19.49 -18.99
CA PHE A 29 -6.36 -19.32 -20.09
C PHE A 29 -6.41 -17.88 -20.64
N GLY A 30 -5.39 -17.08 -20.38
CA GLY A 30 -5.28 -15.71 -20.91
C GLY A 30 -4.07 -14.99 -20.35
N LYS A 31 -3.43 -14.13 -21.14
CA LYS A 31 -2.17 -13.45 -20.80
C LYS A 31 -2.29 -12.71 -19.46
N THR A 32 -1.33 -12.97 -18.57
CA THR A 32 -1.34 -12.53 -17.15
C THR A 32 -0.97 -11.06 -16.91
N ASP A 33 -0.51 -10.33 -17.94
CA ASP A 33 -0.03 -8.94 -17.76
C ASP A 33 -1.15 -7.91 -17.58
N ASP A 34 -2.39 -8.22 -17.95
CA ASP A 34 -3.51 -7.26 -17.93
C ASP A 34 -4.62 -7.62 -16.92
N GLN A 35 -4.35 -8.50 -15.94
CA GLN A 35 -5.36 -8.79 -14.91
C GLN A 35 -5.51 -7.61 -13.97
N LEU A 36 -6.56 -6.81 -14.21
CA LEU A 36 -6.95 -5.69 -13.37
C LEU A 36 -7.29 -6.17 -11.95
N MET A 37 -6.97 -5.35 -10.96
CA MET A 37 -7.25 -5.58 -9.55
C MET A 37 -8.07 -4.42 -8.97
N ASP A 38 -8.58 -4.65 -7.78
CA ASP A 38 -9.30 -3.65 -6.99
C ASP A 38 -8.41 -3.20 -5.81
N PRO A 39 -7.42 -2.31 -6.01
CA PRO A 39 -6.42 -2.01 -4.99
C PRO A 39 -6.93 -1.05 -3.91
N TYR A 40 -6.52 -1.30 -2.67
CA TYR A 40 -6.54 -0.35 -1.56
C TYR A 40 -5.24 -0.43 -0.75
N VAL A 41 -5.00 0.56 0.10
CA VAL A 41 -3.81 0.66 0.96
C VAL A 41 -4.21 0.66 2.43
N THR A 42 -3.61 -0.22 3.22
CA THR A 42 -3.60 -0.09 4.69
C THR A 42 -2.41 0.76 5.12
N ILE A 43 -2.64 1.55 6.15
CA ILE A 43 -1.66 2.43 6.77
C ILE A 43 -1.53 1.99 8.22
N ASP A 44 -0.36 1.48 8.57
CA ASP A 44 -0.06 0.88 9.86
C ASP A 44 1.19 1.54 10.47
N VAL A 45 1.23 1.69 11.79
CA VAL A 45 2.41 2.14 12.54
C VAL A 45 2.73 1.14 13.63
N ASP A 46 3.95 0.57 13.61
CA ASP A 46 4.41 -0.45 14.56
C ASP A 46 3.35 -1.53 14.87
N ASP A 47 2.83 -2.17 13.82
CA ASP A 47 1.79 -3.21 13.86
C ASP A 47 0.39 -2.73 14.28
N THR A 48 0.20 -1.43 14.53
CA THR A 48 -1.11 -0.84 14.82
C THR A 48 -1.73 -0.24 13.57
N HIS A 49 -2.93 -0.70 13.22
CA HIS A 49 -3.69 -0.15 12.11
C HIS A 49 -4.17 1.26 12.40
N LEU A 50 -3.88 2.20 11.50
CA LEU A 50 -4.29 3.61 11.61
C LEU A 50 -5.45 3.94 10.69
N ALA A 51 -5.33 3.56 9.41
CA ALA A 51 -6.31 3.91 8.39
C ALA A 51 -6.24 2.99 7.17
N GLN A 52 -7.29 3.05 6.36
CA GLN A 52 -7.37 2.39 5.08
C GLN A 52 -7.86 3.36 4.02
N SER A 53 -7.29 3.27 2.81
CA SER A 53 -7.77 4.02 1.66
C SER A 53 -9.09 3.48 1.13
N THR A 54 -9.73 4.23 0.25
CA THR A 54 -10.79 3.65 -0.60
C THR A 54 -10.22 2.61 -1.57
N THR A 55 -11.03 1.61 -1.90
CA THR A 55 -10.74 0.65 -2.97
C THR A 55 -10.96 1.30 -4.32
N ARG A 56 -9.94 1.29 -5.19
CA ARG A 56 -10.08 1.66 -6.60
C ARG A 56 -10.42 0.42 -7.39
N GLN A 57 -11.32 0.53 -8.35
CA GLN A 57 -11.86 -0.64 -9.05
C GLN A 57 -11.13 -0.83 -10.39
N LYS A 58 -10.79 -2.08 -10.71
CA LYS A 58 -10.30 -2.54 -12.01
C LYS A 58 -9.17 -1.68 -12.57
N THR A 59 -8.08 -1.53 -11.80
CA THR A 59 -6.92 -0.73 -12.21
C THR A 59 -5.61 -1.34 -11.71
N LEU A 60 -4.54 -1.16 -12.48
CA LEU A 60 -3.15 -1.41 -12.05
C LEU A 60 -2.43 -0.10 -11.67
N ASP A 61 -3.06 1.04 -11.95
CA ASP A 61 -2.55 2.38 -11.71
C ASP A 61 -3.57 3.19 -10.88
N PRO A 62 -3.81 2.81 -9.60
CA PRO A 62 -4.78 3.50 -8.77
C PRO A 62 -4.35 4.90 -8.38
N VAL A 63 -5.31 5.83 -8.42
CA VAL A 63 -5.17 7.20 -7.93
C VAL A 63 -6.14 7.41 -6.77
N TRP A 64 -5.62 7.67 -5.58
CA TRP A 64 -6.40 7.90 -4.35
C TRP A 64 -6.55 9.38 -4.04
N ASN A 65 -5.44 10.12 -4.00
CA ASN A 65 -5.39 11.51 -3.52
C ASN A 65 -6.09 11.71 -2.15
N GLU A 66 -5.85 10.78 -1.23
CA GLU A 66 -6.45 10.75 0.10
C GLU A 66 -5.48 11.29 1.16
N TYR A 67 -6.02 11.89 2.22
CA TYR A 67 -5.26 12.51 3.30
C TYR A 67 -5.61 11.87 4.64
N PHE A 68 -4.58 11.54 5.41
CA PHE A 68 -4.71 10.92 6.73
C PHE A 68 -3.86 11.69 7.75
N GLU A 69 -4.36 11.79 8.98
CA GLU A 69 -3.68 12.47 10.08
C GLU A 69 -3.93 11.70 11.38
N HIS A 70 -2.86 11.24 12.02
CA HIS A 70 -2.95 10.46 13.25
C HIS A 70 -1.89 10.86 14.25
N GLY A 71 -2.29 10.97 15.53
CA GLY A 71 -1.35 11.09 16.64
C GLY A 71 -0.73 9.73 16.95
N VAL A 72 0.59 9.68 17.09
CA VAL A 72 1.36 8.48 17.41
C VAL A 72 2.31 8.72 18.57
N VAL A 73 2.58 7.68 19.33
CA VAL A 73 3.43 7.73 20.54
C VAL A 73 4.48 6.63 20.43
N ASP A 74 5.74 6.99 20.64
CA ASP A 74 6.89 6.08 20.58
C ASP A 74 7.00 5.27 19.27
N ALA A 75 6.56 5.87 18.17
CA ALA A 75 6.44 5.21 16.88
C ALA A 75 7.80 5.07 16.18
N LYS A 76 7.99 3.99 15.43
CA LYS A 76 9.25 3.68 14.73
C LYS A 76 9.08 3.51 13.24
N THR A 77 8.06 2.79 12.80
CA THR A 77 7.92 2.41 11.39
C THR A 77 6.52 2.72 10.90
N LEU A 78 6.43 3.47 9.80
CA LEU A 78 5.21 3.61 9.00
C LEU A 78 5.21 2.52 7.94
N THR A 79 4.15 1.74 7.87
CA THR A 79 3.98 0.66 6.89
C THR A 79 2.76 0.93 6.03
N LEU A 80 2.96 0.93 4.71
CA LEU A 80 1.93 1.03 3.69
C LEU A 80 1.83 -0.31 2.98
N THR A 81 0.66 -0.94 3.01
CA THR A 81 0.46 -2.24 2.34
C THR A 81 -0.66 -2.15 1.32
N VAL A 82 -0.35 -2.51 0.07
CA VAL A 82 -1.32 -2.60 -1.01
C VAL A 82 -1.94 -3.99 -1.04
N PHE A 83 -3.27 -4.05 -1.01
CA PHE A 83 -4.06 -5.27 -1.16
C PHE A 83 -4.98 -5.17 -2.37
N HIS A 84 -5.31 -6.32 -2.94
CA HIS A 84 -6.47 -6.50 -3.81
C HIS A 84 -7.67 -6.92 -2.96
N ASP A 85 -8.73 -6.10 -2.99
CA ASP A 85 -10.05 -6.43 -2.44
C ASP A 85 -10.63 -7.63 -3.20
N ALA A 86 -10.60 -8.80 -2.57
CA ALA A 86 -10.98 -10.04 -3.21
C ALA A 86 -12.47 -10.31 -2.98
N ALA A 87 -13.18 -10.77 -4.02
CA ALA A 87 -14.60 -11.12 -3.90
C ALA A 87 -14.89 -12.18 -2.82
N ILE A 88 -13.88 -13.01 -2.48
CA ILE A 88 -13.94 -13.97 -1.39
C ILE A 88 -12.67 -13.78 -0.54
N PRO A 89 -12.80 -13.47 0.76
CA PRO A 89 -11.65 -13.32 1.65
C PRO A 89 -10.76 -14.58 1.73
N PRO A 90 -9.47 -14.43 2.03
CA PRO A 90 -8.80 -13.18 2.38
C PRO A 90 -8.42 -12.34 1.16
N ASP A 91 -8.26 -11.03 1.39
CA ASP A 91 -7.71 -10.11 0.39
C ASP A 91 -6.27 -10.48 0.03
N VAL A 92 -5.89 -10.18 -1.21
CA VAL A 92 -4.60 -10.62 -1.75
C VAL A 92 -3.56 -9.52 -1.57
N PHE A 93 -2.53 -9.80 -0.80
CA PHE A 93 -1.35 -8.95 -0.69
C PHE A 93 -0.70 -8.69 -2.06
N VAL A 94 -0.37 -7.45 -2.36
CA VAL A 94 0.24 -7.03 -3.63
C VAL A 94 1.63 -6.45 -3.42
N ALA A 95 1.75 -5.44 -2.55
CA ALA A 95 3.02 -4.76 -2.29
C ALA A 95 3.05 -4.19 -0.88
N ASN A 96 4.24 -3.91 -0.39
CA ASN A 96 4.44 -3.28 0.91
C ASN A 96 5.59 -2.28 0.83
N CYS A 97 5.49 -1.23 1.63
CA CYS A 97 6.55 -0.30 1.88
C CYS A 97 6.62 0.02 3.38
N SER A 98 7.76 -0.22 4.00
CA SER A 98 8.02 0.16 5.40
C SER A 98 9.07 1.27 5.44
N ILE A 99 8.75 2.33 6.17
CA ILE A 99 9.54 3.56 6.25
C ILE A 99 9.84 3.83 7.73
N PRO A 100 11.11 3.81 8.15
CA PRO A 100 11.49 4.29 9.48
C PRO A 100 11.08 5.76 9.64
N LEU A 101 10.33 6.08 10.69
CA LEU A 101 9.88 7.45 10.97
C LEU A 101 11.05 8.40 11.28
N GLU A 102 12.22 7.88 11.67
CA GLU A 102 13.43 8.68 11.80
C GLU A 102 13.92 9.25 10.45
N ASP A 103 13.67 8.55 9.34
CA ASP A 103 14.02 9.04 7.99
C ASP A 103 13.08 10.17 7.52
N LEU A 104 11.92 10.31 8.18
CA LEU A 104 10.90 11.33 7.92
C LEU A 104 11.05 12.58 8.79
N GLN A 105 11.89 12.53 9.83
CA GLN A 105 11.88 13.52 10.91
C GLN A 105 12.37 14.91 10.49
N ASP A 106 13.10 15.03 9.37
CA ASP A 106 13.77 16.27 8.97
C ASP A 106 13.12 17.06 7.82
N HIS A 107 12.07 16.56 7.14
CA HIS A 107 11.50 17.29 5.98
C HIS A 107 10.04 16.95 5.64
N ASP A 108 9.30 17.93 5.13
CA ASP A 108 8.14 17.74 4.24
C ASP A 108 8.66 17.15 2.91
N LYS A 109 8.73 15.80 2.81
CA LYS A 109 9.23 15.10 1.62
C LYS A 109 8.09 14.35 0.91
N ASP A 110 8.01 14.55 -0.40
CA ASP A 110 7.28 13.66 -1.29
C ASP A 110 8.14 12.42 -1.54
N PHE A 111 7.65 11.23 -1.17
CA PHE A 111 8.34 9.96 -1.42
C PHE A 111 7.66 9.17 -2.53
N TRP A 112 8.44 8.78 -3.54
CA TRP A 112 8.04 7.81 -4.54
C TRP A 112 8.74 6.49 -4.25
N PHE A 113 7.97 5.44 -4.03
CA PHE A 113 8.50 4.10 -3.81
C PHE A 113 8.47 3.32 -5.12
N SER A 114 9.63 3.05 -5.69
CA SER A 114 9.75 2.06 -6.75
C SER A 114 9.92 0.69 -6.10
N ASN A 115 9.02 -0.26 -6.40
CA ASN A 115 9.22 -1.66 -6.05
C ASN A 115 10.32 -2.22 -6.95
N THR A 116 11.58 -1.83 -6.71
CA THR A 116 12.74 -2.53 -7.25
C THR A 116 12.78 -3.87 -6.54
N PHE A 117 12.35 -4.92 -7.24
CA PHE A 117 12.71 -6.28 -6.91
C PHE A 117 14.19 -6.28 -6.49
N LEU A 118 14.46 -6.56 -5.21
CA LEU A 118 15.80 -6.92 -4.79
C LEU A 118 16.20 -8.15 -5.64
N PRO A 119 17.40 -8.15 -6.25
CA PRO A 119 17.88 -9.29 -7.02
C PRO A 119 18.01 -10.56 -6.17
#